data_AF-A0A2S0MUN8-F1
#
_entry.id   AF-A0A2S0MUN8-F1
#
_cell.length_a   1.000
_cell.length_b   1.000
_cell.length_c   1.000
_cell.angle_alpha   90.00
_cell.angle_beta   90.00
_cell.angle_gamma   90.00
#
_symmetry.space_group_name_H-M   'P 1'
#
loop_
_entity.id
_entity.type
_entity.pdbx_description
1 polymer ?
#
loop_
_entity_poly.entity_id
_entity_poly.type
_entity_poly.pdbx_seq_one_letter_code
_entity_poly.pdbx_strand_id
1 'polypeptide(L)' 'MPAPAAAHYIGVSESTLRTLNLPRRKLGAKRVYDRADLDAYADALPYDGAVEELPEW' A
#
# COMPACT_ATOMS: atom_id res chain seq x y z
N MET A 1 -10.95 -1.47 -5.25
CA MET A 1 -10.15 -0.60 -6.14
C MET A 1 -9.40 -1.44 -7.18
N PRO A 2 -9.49 -1.17 -8.49
CA PRO A 2 -8.71 -1.89 -9.52
C PRO A 2 -7.21 -1.55 -9.43
N ALA A 3 -6.34 -2.37 -10.04
CA ALA A 3 -4.88 -2.25 -9.92
C ALA A 3 -4.31 -0.86 -10.29
N PRO A 4 -4.72 -0.20 -11.39
CA PRO A 4 -4.19 1.13 -11.72
C PRO A 4 -4.55 2.17 -10.65
N ALA A 5 -5.82 2.18 -10.21
CA ALA A 5 -6.27 3.11 -9.17
C ALA A 5 -5.57 2.85 -7.83
N ALA A 6 -5.34 1.59 -7.47
CA ALA A 6 -4.62 1.21 -6.25
C ALA A 6 -3.16 1.65 -6.27
N ALA A 7 -2.50 1.52 -7.43
CA ALA A 7 -1.12 1.96 -7.60
C ALA A 7 -1.00 3.49 -7.45
N HIS A 8 -1.89 4.23 -8.12
CA HIS A 8 -1.96 5.69 -7.99
C HIS A 8 -2.28 6.16 -6.56
N TYR A 9 -3.10 5.41 -5.82
CA TYR A 9 -3.49 5.75 -4.45
C TYR A 9 -2.29 5.77 -3.48
N ILE A 10 -1.41 4.77 -3.56
CA ILE A 10 -0.20 4.70 -2.72
C ILE A 10 1.04 5.33 -3.40
N GLY A 11 0.87 5.98 -4.56
CA GLY A 11 1.94 6.69 -5.26
C GLY A 11 2.99 5.79 -5.94
N VAL A 12 2.65 4.55 -6.29
CA VAL A 12 3.58 3.61 -6.95
C VAL A 12 3.13 3.24 -8.36
N SER A 13 4.02 2.57 -9.12
CA SER A 13 3.65 2.01 -10.43
C SER A 13 2.83 0.72 -10.30
N GLU A 14 2.02 0.37 -11.31
CA GLU A 14 1.29 -0.91 -11.32
C GLU A 14 2.22 -2.13 -11.20
N SER A 15 3.42 -2.04 -11.78
CA SER A 15 4.44 -3.08 -11.69
C SER A 15 4.91 -3.24 -10.24
N THR A 16 5.21 -2.13 -9.56
CA THR A 16 5.55 -2.11 -8.13
C THR A 16 4.39 -2.67 -7.28
N LEU A 17 3.16 -2.26 -7.54
CA LEU A 17 1.99 -2.79 -6.83
C LEU A 17 1.88 -4.33 -6.96
N ARG A 18 2.20 -4.88 -8.13
CA ARG A 18 2.20 -6.34 -8.37
C ARG A 18 3.30 -7.06 -7.59
N THR A 19 4.46 -6.43 -7.39
CA THR A 19 5.59 -6.99 -6.63
C THR A 19 5.40 -6.91 -5.12
N LEU A 20 4.66 -5.91 -4.63
CA LEU A 20 4.35 -5.74 -3.20
C LEU A 20 3.48 -6.85 -2.61
N ASN A 21 2.91 -7.72 -3.45
CA ASN A 21 2.11 -8.88 -3.06
C ASN A 21 0.99 -8.58 -2.03
N LEU A 22 0.37 -7.40 -2.17
CA LEU A 22 -0.72 -6.97 -1.30
C LEU A 22 -1.93 -7.91 -1.36
N PRO A 23 -2.75 -7.98 -0.29
CA PRO A 23 -4.00 -8.73 -0.28
C PRO A 23 -4.91 -8.26 -1.42
N ARG A 24 -5.41 -9.21 -2.21
CA ARG A 24 -6.28 -8.91 -3.37
C ARG A 24 -7.59 -9.65 -3.18
N ARG A 25 -8.70 -8.93 -3.17
CA ARG A 25 -10.04 -9.50 -3.16
C ARG A 25 -10.44 -9.93 -4.57
N LYS A 26 -11.08 -11.08 -4.69
CA LYS A 26 -11.56 -11.61 -5.97
C LYS A 26 -13.01 -11.17 -6.18
N LEU A 27 -13.23 -10.39 -7.23
CA LEU A 27 -14.56 -10.00 -7.69
C LEU A 27 -14.82 -10.68 -9.04
N GLY A 28 -15.28 -11.93 -8.99
CA GLY A 28 -15.46 -12.78 -10.17
C GLY A 28 -14.13 -13.05 -10.89
N ALA A 29 -14.01 -12.56 -12.14
CA ALA A 29 -12.78 -12.63 -12.92
C ALA A 29 -11.79 -11.49 -12.61
N LYS A 30 -12.22 -10.44 -11.88
CA LYS A 30 -11.40 -9.27 -11.58
C LYS A 30 -10.73 -9.41 -10.21
N ARG A 31 -9.54 -8.82 -10.08
CA ARG A 31 -8.86 -8.63 -8.79
C ARG A 31 -9.00 -7.17 -8.37
N VAL A 32 -9.46 -6.96 -7.15
CA VAL A 32 -9.65 -5.63 -6.56
C VAL A 32 -8.93 -5.55 -5.22
N TYR A 33 -8.33 -4.40 -4.95
CA TYR A 33 -7.69 -4.07 -3.69
C TYR A 33 -8.70 -3.36 -2.80
N ASP A 34 -8.68 -3.65 -1.50
CA ASP A 34 -9.46 -2.85 -0.55
C ASP A 34 -8.73 -1.54 -0.26
N ARG A 35 -9.49 -0.49 0.06
CA ARG A 35 -8.87 0.78 0.46
C ARG A 35 -8.24 0.64 1.85
N ALA A 36 -8.88 -0.08 2.77
CA ALA A 36 -8.33 -0.29 4.10
C ALA A 36 -7.01 -1.07 4.06
N ASP A 37 -6.89 -2.04 3.15
CA ASP A 37 -5.64 -2.79 2.96
C ASP A 37 -4.52 -1.90 2.40
N LEU A 38 -4.85 -0.96 1.51
CA LEU A 38 -3.89 0.01 0.95
C LEU A 38 -3.47 1.05 2.00
N ASP A 39 -4.41 1.57 2.79
CA ASP A 39 -4.13 2.49 3.89
C ASP A 39 -3.25 1.81 4.94
N ALA A 40 -3.59 0.59 5.37
CA ALA A 40 -2.78 -0.16 6.33
C ALA A 40 -1.35 -0.42 5.83
N TYR A 41 -1.18 -0.65 4.52
CA TYR A 41 0.15 -0.76 3.93
C TYR A 41 0.89 0.57 3.92
N ALA A 42 0.23 1.67 3.57
CA ALA A 42 0.82 3.00 3.56
C ALA A 42 1.20 3.47 4.98
N ASP A 43 0.35 3.21 5.97
CA ASP A 43 0.60 3.52 7.38
C ASP A 43 1.73 2.69 7.98
N ALA A 44 1.95 1.48 7.45
CA ALA A 44 3.06 0.62 7.85
C ALA A 44 4.40 1.00 7.19
N LEU A 45 4.39 1.87 6.17
CA LEU A 45 5.63 2.32 5.55
C LEU A 45 6.37 3.27 6.49
N PRO A 46 7.68 3.06 6.73
CA PRO A 46 8.47 4.02 7.46
C PRO A 46 8.50 5.34 6.69
N TYR A 47 8.31 6.45 7.39
CA TYR A 47 8.56 7.76 6.80
C TYR A 47 10.05 7.88 6.50
N ASP A 48 10.36 8.37 5.31
CA ASP A 48 11.73 8.75 4.98
C ASP A 48 12.11 9.94 5.86
N GLY A 49 12.97 9.69 6.86
CA GLY A 49 13.34 10.67 7.87
C GLY A 49 12.41 10.78 9.07
N ALA A 50 11.57 9.78 9.38
CA ALA A 50 11.08 9.63 10.76
C ALA A 50 12.31 9.48 11.67
N VAL A 51 12.68 10.57 12.30
CA VAL A 51 13.65 10.61 13.38
C VAL A 51 13.14 9.61 14.39
N GLU A 52 13.86 8.50 14.53
CA GLU A 52 13.70 7.58 15.64
C GLU A 52 13.72 8.46 16.89
N GLU A 53 12.55 8.66 17.51
CA GLU A 53 12.41 9.47 18.72
C GLU A 53 13.22 8.77 19.81
N LEU A 54 14.51 9.09 19.87
CA LEU A 54 15.41 8.64 20.90
C LEU A 54 14.83 9.18 22.22
N PRO A 55 14.57 8.32 23.21
CA PRO A 55 14.04 8.78 24.48
C PRO A 55 15.04 9.75 25.11
N GLU A 56 14.61 11.00 25.31
CA GLU A 56 15.34 11.97 26.11
C GLU A 56 15.45 11.43 27.54
N TRP A 57 16.67 11.10 27.95
CA TRP A 57 17.02 10.64 29.29
C TRP A 57 17.20 11.81 30.26
#